data_AF-A0A2V8C3A8-F1
#
_entry.id   AF-A0A2V8C3A8-F1
#
_cell.length_a   1.000
_cell.length_b   1.000
_cell.length_c   1.000
_cell.angle_alpha   90.00
_cell.angle_beta   90.00
_cell.angle_gamma   90.00
#
_symmetry.space_group_name_H-M   'P 1'
#
loop_
_entity.id
_entity.type
_entity.pdbx_description
1 polymer ?
#
loop_
_entity_poly.entity_id
_entity_poly.type
_entity_poly.pdbx_seq_one_letter_code
_entity_poly.pdbx_strand_id
1 'polypeptide(L)'
;MKQLVIVLAVVASASIHAQSGTFGRGQQVRVKSIDPTRPPATAMTLTIVGVPNDRLSVSGGALYVNDVRVDRFSPEFIQRVVAAPQRIPVQVPPGHYFVMGEQRNNQDISEYWGQHSEISLQVTR
;
A
#
# COMPACT_ATOMS: atom_id res chain seq x y z
N MET A 1 -19.04 -6.40 56.12
CA MET A 1 -17.75 -5.82 55.68
C MET A 1 -17.61 -6.11 54.18
N LYS A 2 -17.97 -5.15 53.31
CA LYS A 2 -17.88 -5.30 51.86
C LYS A 2 -16.55 -4.70 51.40
N GLN A 3 -15.65 -5.52 50.87
CA GLN A 3 -14.44 -5.03 50.23
C GLN A 3 -14.79 -4.32 48.93
N LEU A 4 -14.32 -3.08 48.79
CA LEU A 4 -14.43 -2.26 47.60
C LEU A 4 -13.23 -2.61 46.71
N VAL A 5 -13.46 -3.35 45.63
CA VAL A 5 -12.44 -3.56 44.59
C VAL A 5 -12.39 -2.29 43.75
N ILE A 6 -11.35 -1.48 43.93
CA ILE A 6 -11.04 -0.36 43.04
C ILE A 6 -10.39 -0.96 41.81
N VAL A 7 -11.18 -1.13 40.75
CA VAL A 7 -10.66 -1.47 39.42
C VAL A 7 -10.00 -0.20 38.87
N LEU A 8 -8.68 -0.15 38.95
CA LEU A 8 -7.87 0.87 38.31
C LEU A 8 -7.93 0.63 36.79
N ALA A 9 -8.88 1.30 36.12
CA ALA A 9 -8.92 1.33 34.66
C ALA A 9 -7.68 2.08 34.18
N VAL A 10 -6.67 1.34 33.75
CA VAL A 10 -5.58 1.89 32.93
C VAL A 10 -6.22 2.27 31.60
N VAL A 11 -6.64 3.53 31.49
CA VAL A 11 -6.94 4.13 30.20
C VAL A 11 -5.59 4.25 29.51
N ALA A 12 -5.22 3.23 28.75
CA ALA A 12 -4.12 3.34 27.80
C ALA A 12 -4.56 4.39 26.79
N SER A 13 -4.16 5.64 27.03
CA SER A 13 -4.14 6.69 26.03
C SER A 13 -3.16 6.25 24.95
N ALA A 14 -3.62 5.40 24.04
CA ALA A 14 -2.96 5.18 22.78
C ALA A 14 -3.05 6.52 22.05
N SER A 15 -1.98 7.30 22.13
CA SER A 15 -1.77 8.47 21.32
C SER A 15 -2.11 8.10 19.89
N ILE A 16 -3.21 8.65 19.39
CA ILE A 16 -3.60 8.63 17.98
C ILE A 16 -2.51 9.42 17.25
N HIS A 17 -1.36 8.80 17.02
CA HIS A 17 -0.42 9.29 16.01
C HIS A 17 -1.09 8.94 14.70
N ALA A 18 -1.87 9.91 14.23
CA ALA A 18 -2.69 9.85 13.04
C ALA A 18 -1.87 9.31 11.87
N GLN A 19 -2.09 8.04 11.53
CA GLN A 19 -1.81 7.57 10.19
C GLN A 19 -2.92 8.15 9.31
N SER A 20 -2.85 9.45 9.04
CA SER A 20 -3.82 10.25 8.27
C SER A 20 -3.76 9.91 6.78
N GLY A 21 -3.82 8.63 6.44
CA GLY A 21 -3.98 8.17 5.07
C GLY A 21 -5.46 7.91 4.79
N THR A 22 -5.99 8.48 3.70
CA THR A 22 -7.34 8.15 3.21
C THR A 22 -7.49 6.67 2.85
N PHE A 23 -6.39 5.98 2.48
CA PHE A 23 -6.42 4.58 2.06
C PHE A 23 -5.65 3.65 3.01
N GLY A 24 -6.15 2.43 3.19
CA GLY A 24 -5.51 1.38 3.97
C GLY A 24 -4.76 0.36 3.10
N ARG A 25 -3.80 -0.37 3.70
CA ARG A 25 -3.16 -1.53 3.03
C ARG A 25 -4.21 -2.55 2.62
N GLY A 26 -4.03 -3.17 1.47
CA GLY A 26 -4.96 -4.15 0.90
C GLY A 26 -6.17 -3.53 0.20
N GLN A 27 -6.42 -2.23 0.36
CA GLN A 27 -7.54 -1.57 -0.32
C GLN A 27 -7.33 -1.52 -1.83
N GLN A 28 -8.43 -1.70 -2.56
CA GLN A 28 -8.43 -1.60 -4.02
C GLN A 28 -8.72 -0.17 -4.48
N VAL A 29 -7.90 0.30 -5.42
CA VAL A 29 -7.94 1.67 -5.94
C VAL A 29 -7.75 1.68 -7.45
N ARG A 30 -8.06 2.81 -8.08
CA ARG A 30 -7.64 3.16 -9.44
C ARG A 30 -6.76 4.41 -9.40
N VAL A 31 -5.85 4.50 -10.36
CA VAL A 31 -5.09 5.72 -10.61
C VAL A 31 -5.87 6.59 -11.58
N LYS A 32 -6.18 7.83 -11.21
CA LYS A 32 -6.70 8.85 -12.12
C LYS A 32 -5.59 9.79 -12.58
N SER A 33 -5.76 10.39 -13.75
CA SER A 33 -4.87 11.48 -14.15
C SER A 33 -5.14 12.72 -13.29
N ILE A 34 -4.07 13.38 -12.86
CA ILE A 34 -4.16 14.68 -12.19
C ILE A 34 -4.47 15.78 -13.22
N ASP A 35 -3.97 15.62 -14.46
CA ASP A 35 -4.34 16.44 -15.61
C ASP A 35 -5.54 15.80 -16.32
N PRO A 36 -6.76 16.37 -16.25
CA PRO A 36 -7.96 15.77 -16.81
C PRO A 36 -7.92 15.64 -18.34
N THR A 37 -6.98 16.29 -19.02
CA THR A 37 -6.79 16.16 -20.47
C THR A 37 -5.96 14.95 -20.86
N ARG A 38 -5.29 14.30 -19.90
CA ARG A 38 -4.49 13.10 -20.13
C ARG A 38 -5.23 11.85 -19.65
N PRO A 39 -5.08 10.72 -20.37
CA PRO A 39 -5.60 9.45 -19.87
C PRO A 39 -4.89 9.05 -18.57
N PRO A 40 -5.56 8.27 -17.70
CA PRO A 40 -4.92 7.73 -16.51
C PRO A 40 -3.74 6.82 -16.88
N ALA A 41 -2.77 6.69 -15.97
CA ALA A 41 -1.59 5.85 -16.18
C ALA A 41 -1.95 4.35 -16.38
N THR A 42 -3.09 3.91 -15.83
CA THR A 42 -3.65 2.58 -16.07
C THR A 42 -5.15 2.59 -15.79
N ALA A 43 -5.91 1.73 -16.49
CA ALA A 43 -7.31 1.46 -16.19
C ALA A 43 -7.51 0.31 -15.19
N MET A 44 -6.42 -0.35 -14.78
CA MET A 44 -6.43 -1.50 -13.87
C MET A 44 -6.86 -1.09 -12.45
N THR A 45 -7.51 -2.01 -11.76
CA THR A 45 -7.66 -1.94 -10.31
C THR A 45 -6.36 -2.40 -9.65
N LEU A 46 -5.81 -1.57 -8.78
CA LEU A 46 -4.56 -1.80 -8.05
C LEU A 46 -4.85 -2.01 -6.57
N THR A 47 -3.91 -2.61 -5.87
CA THR A 47 -3.95 -2.75 -4.40
C THR A 47 -2.95 -1.78 -3.77
N ILE A 48 -3.35 -1.12 -2.68
CA ILE A 48 -2.46 -0.37 -1.80
C ILE A 48 -1.57 -1.37 -1.06
N VAL A 49 -0.27 -1.35 -1.34
CA VAL A 49 0.71 -2.23 -0.72
C VAL A 49 1.44 -1.52 0.42
N GLY A 50 1.85 -0.27 0.18
CA GLY A 50 2.44 0.60 1.20
C GLY A 50 1.59 1.85 1.41
N VAL A 51 1.39 2.23 2.67
CA VAL A 51 0.74 3.47 3.10
C VAL A 51 1.79 4.49 3.57
N PRO A 52 1.43 5.77 3.81
CA PRO A 52 2.38 6.77 4.29
C PRO A 52 3.24 6.28 5.46
N ASN A 53 4.54 6.56 5.34
CA ASN A 53 5.63 6.21 6.28
C ASN A 53 6.03 4.74 6.35
N ASP A 54 5.40 3.85 5.57
CA ASP A 54 5.85 2.47 5.47
C ASP A 54 7.25 2.37 4.88
N ARG A 55 8.07 1.49 5.43
CA ARG A 55 9.37 1.12 4.89
C ARG A 55 9.20 -0.02 3.89
N LEU A 56 9.71 0.16 2.68
CA LEU A 56 9.80 -0.93 1.71
C LEU A 56 11.25 -1.36 1.57
N SER A 57 11.45 -2.66 1.45
CA SER A 57 12.78 -3.23 1.23
C SER A 57 12.71 -4.39 0.25
N VAL A 58 13.80 -4.57 -0.49
CA VAL A 58 14.02 -5.71 -1.37
C VAL A 58 15.16 -6.52 -0.80
N SER A 59 14.94 -7.81 -0.58
CA SER A 59 15.96 -8.73 -0.09
C SER A 59 15.66 -10.15 -0.56
N GLY A 60 16.68 -10.88 -1.01
CA GLY A 60 16.55 -12.28 -1.44
C GLY A 60 15.50 -12.50 -2.54
N GLY A 61 15.32 -11.55 -3.45
CA GLY A 61 14.31 -11.63 -4.52
C GLY A 61 12.86 -11.44 -4.07
N ALA A 62 12.63 -10.94 -2.86
CA ALA A 62 11.31 -10.64 -2.33
C ALA A 62 11.17 -9.15 -1.95
N LEU A 63 9.94 -8.66 -2.00
CA LEU A 63 9.54 -7.35 -1.52
C LEU A 63 8.96 -7.47 -0.10
N TYR A 64 9.29 -6.52 0.76
CA TYR A 64 8.79 -6.43 2.12
C TYR A 64 8.20 -5.03 2.39
N VAL A 65 7.18 -4.97 3.23
CA VAL A 65 6.62 -3.75 3.80
C VAL A 65 6.70 -3.87 5.32
N ASN A 66 7.47 -2.99 5.97
CA ASN A 66 7.78 -3.05 7.40
C ASN A 66 8.21 -4.47 7.84
N ASP A 67 9.16 -5.05 7.09
CA ASP A 67 9.72 -6.39 7.31
C ASP A 67 8.73 -7.56 7.12
N VAL A 68 7.50 -7.29 6.69
CA VAL A 68 6.52 -8.32 6.31
C VAL A 68 6.60 -8.56 4.81
N ARG A 69 6.81 -9.82 4.41
CA ARG A 69 6.89 -10.22 3.01
C ARG A 69 5.57 -9.95 2.28
N VAL A 70 5.65 -9.38 1.08
CA VAL A 70 4.51 -9.26 0.16
C VAL A 70 4.37 -10.57 -0.63
N ASP A 71 3.31 -11.33 -0.38
CA ASP A 71 3.11 -12.69 -0.92
C ASP A 71 1.81 -12.88 -1.72
N ARG A 72 0.94 -11.86 -1.76
CA ARG A 72 -0.36 -11.90 -2.45
C ARG A 72 -0.30 -11.82 -3.99
N PHE A 73 0.88 -11.64 -4.56
CA PHE A 73 1.10 -11.49 -5.99
C PHE A 73 1.89 -12.67 -6.54
N SER A 74 1.79 -12.92 -7.84
CA SER A 74 2.50 -13.98 -8.53
C SER A 74 4.02 -13.83 -8.34
N PRO A 75 4.76 -14.95 -8.23
CA PRO A 75 6.22 -14.92 -8.16
C PRO A 75 6.85 -14.17 -9.35
N GLU A 76 6.29 -14.31 -10.55
CA GLU A 76 6.80 -13.65 -11.75
C GLU A 76 6.64 -12.14 -11.68
N PHE A 77 5.50 -11.66 -11.17
CA PHE A 77 5.27 -10.23 -10.99
C PHE A 77 6.18 -9.64 -9.91
N ILE A 78 6.34 -10.33 -8.76
CA ILE A 78 7.28 -9.92 -7.72
C ILE A 78 8.70 -9.81 -8.28
N GLN A 79 9.15 -10.78 -9.08
CA GLN A 79 10.46 -10.73 -9.73
C GLN A 79 10.64 -9.49 -10.61
N ARG A 80 9.62 -9.10 -11.39
CA ARG A 80 9.66 -7.87 -12.21
C ARG A 80 9.70 -6.60 -11.36
N VAL A 81 9.02 -6.58 -10.23
CA VAL A 81 9.03 -5.44 -9.29
C VAL A 81 10.42 -5.28 -8.66
N VAL A 82 10.97 -6.36 -8.09
CA VAL A 82 12.27 -6.32 -7.41
C VAL A 82 13.45 -6.13 -8.36
N ALA A 83 13.29 -6.43 -9.65
CA ALA A 83 14.27 -6.13 -10.70
C ALA A 83 14.39 -4.64 -11.04
N ALA A 84 13.49 -3.79 -10.53
CA ALA A 84 13.54 -2.33 -10.70
C ALA A 84 13.53 -1.59 -9.34
N PRO A 85 14.51 -1.83 -8.47
CA PRO A 85 14.53 -1.30 -7.10
C PRO A 85 14.51 0.23 -7.04
N GLN A 86 15.01 0.92 -8.06
CA GLN A 86 14.98 2.38 -8.18
C GLN A 86 13.56 2.98 -8.25
N ARG A 87 12.55 2.18 -8.59
CA ARG A 87 11.13 2.59 -8.60
C ARG A 87 10.42 2.30 -7.28
N ILE A 88 11.10 1.68 -6.32
CA ILE A 88 10.56 1.31 -5.01
C ILE A 88 11.12 2.31 -3.99
N PRO A 89 10.28 3.13 -3.34
CA PRO A 89 10.76 4.06 -2.33
C PRO A 89 11.22 3.30 -1.09
N VAL A 90 12.38 3.66 -0.51
CA VAL A 90 12.83 3.05 0.77
C VAL A 90 11.82 3.30 1.88
N GLN A 91 11.15 4.45 1.85
CA GLN A 91 10.01 4.77 2.70
C GLN A 91 8.96 5.50 1.88
N VAL A 92 7.69 5.12 2.02
CA VAL A 92 6.57 5.83 1.38
C VAL A 92 6.44 7.23 2.00
N PRO A 93 6.53 8.32 1.22
CA PRO A 93 6.39 9.66 1.77
C PRO A 93 4.98 9.92 2.35
N PRO A 94 4.85 10.88 3.28
CA PRO A 94 3.54 11.42 3.66
C PRO A 94 2.69 11.80 2.43
N GLY A 95 1.39 11.50 2.48
CA GLY A 95 0.44 11.78 1.39
C GLY A 95 0.65 10.93 0.12
N HIS A 96 1.49 9.90 0.17
CA HIS A 96 1.72 8.98 -0.95
C HIS A 96 1.43 7.53 -0.56
N TYR A 97 1.26 6.70 -1.58
CA TYR A 97 1.02 5.27 -1.45
C TYR A 97 1.85 4.51 -2.47
N PHE A 98 2.28 3.32 -2.11
CA PHE A 98 2.85 2.38 -3.06
C PHE A 98 1.77 1.38 -3.49
N VAL A 99 1.44 1.37 -4.77
CA VAL A 99 0.37 0.53 -5.34
C VAL A 99 0.96 -0.53 -6.27
N MET A 100 0.32 -1.69 -6.29
CA MET A 100 0.68 -2.81 -7.17
C MET A 100 -0.57 -3.52 -7.67
N GLY A 101 -0.52 -4.01 -8.91
CA GLY A 101 -1.59 -4.81 -9.49
C GLY A 101 -1.09 -5.61 -10.68
N GLU A 102 -1.57 -6.84 -10.80
CA GLU A 102 -1.45 -7.68 -11.97
C GLU A 102 -2.83 -8.22 -12.32
N GLN A 103 -3.09 -8.43 -13.59
CA GLN A 103 -4.30 -9.07 -14.09
C GLN A 103 -3.92 -10.03 -15.20
N ARG A 104 -4.32 -11.29 -15.05
CA ARG A 104 -4.11 -12.33 -16.07
C ARG A 104 -5.42 -12.57 -16.82
N ASN A 105 -5.36 -12.49 -18.14
CA ASN A 105 -6.43 -12.89 -19.04
C ASN A 105 -5.85 -13.84 -20.09
N ASN A 106 -6.14 -15.14 -19.96
CA ASN A 106 -5.50 -16.20 -20.74
C ASN A 106 -3.96 -16.12 -20.66
N GLN A 107 -3.30 -15.91 -21.80
CA GLN A 107 -1.85 -15.79 -21.90
C GLN A 107 -1.36 -14.35 -21.69
N ASP A 108 -2.26 -13.38 -21.63
CA ASP A 108 -1.92 -11.97 -21.46
C ASP A 108 -1.85 -11.61 -19.98
N ILE A 109 -0.74 -11.02 -19.57
CA ILE A 109 -0.54 -10.49 -18.21
C ILE A 109 -0.38 -8.98 -18.32
N SER A 110 -1.32 -8.23 -17.74
CA SER A 110 -1.20 -6.80 -17.54
C SER A 110 -0.67 -6.54 -16.14
N GLU A 111 0.28 -5.62 -16.01
CA GLU A 111 0.92 -5.31 -14.73
C GLU A 111 1.11 -3.81 -14.56
N TYR A 112 0.99 -3.36 -13.33
CA TYR A 112 1.25 -1.98 -12.99
C TYR A 112 1.66 -1.87 -11.52
N TRP A 113 2.64 -1.01 -11.26
CA TRP A 113 3.06 -0.70 -9.90
C TRP A 113 3.86 0.59 -9.83
N GLY A 114 3.85 1.22 -8.66
CA GLY A 114 4.64 2.42 -8.38
C GLY A 114 4.06 3.26 -7.26
N GLN A 115 4.74 4.37 -6.96
CA GLN A 115 4.29 5.36 -5.99
C GLN A 115 3.31 6.34 -6.64
N HIS A 116 2.24 6.68 -5.90
CA HIS A 116 1.24 7.67 -6.29
C HIS A 116 0.92 8.61 -5.13
N SER A 117 0.55 9.85 -5.45
CA SER A 117 0.02 10.78 -4.44
C SER A 117 -1.43 10.44 -4.13
N GLU A 118 -1.89 10.76 -2.92
CA GLU A 118 -3.27 10.49 -2.52
C GLU A 118 -4.30 11.06 -3.50
N ILE A 119 -4.03 12.26 -4.02
CA ILE A 119 -4.92 12.96 -4.94
C ILE A 119 -5.05 12.29 -6.31
N SER A 120 -4.14 11.38 -6.70
CA SER A 120 -4.24 10.62 -7.94
C SER A 120 -4.94 9.26 -7.74
N LEU A 121 -5.39 8.95 -6.52
CA LEU A 121 -6.05 7.69 -6.20
C LEU A 121 -7.55 7.86 -5.98
N GLN A 122 -8.31 6.83 -6.31
CA GLN A 122 -9.74 6.75 -6.06
C GLN A 122 -10.12 5.33 -5.66
N VAL A 123 -11.09 5.20 -4.73
CA VAL A 123 -11.63 3.90 -4.32
C VAL A 123 -12.37 3.27 -5.51
N THR A 124 -12.16 1.96 -5.69
CA THR A 124 -13.02 1.16 -6.56
C THR A 124 -14.23 0.71 -5.75
N ARG A 125 -15.44 1.04 -6.19
CA ARG A 125 -16.69 0.54 -5.59
C ARG A 125 -16.94 -0.92 -5.97
#